data_AF-F9D6G5-F1
#
_entry.id   AF-F9D6G5-F1
#
_cell.length_a   1.000
_cell.length_b   1.000
_cell.length_c   1.000
_cell.angle_alpha   90.00
_cell.angle_beta   90.00
_cell.angle_gamma   90.00
#
_symmetry.space_group_name_H-M   'P 1'
#
loop_
_entity.id
_entity.type
_entity.pdbx_description
1 polymer ?
#
loop_
_entity_poly.entity_id
_entity_poly.type
_entity_poly.pdbx_seq_one_letter_code
_entity_poly.pdbx_strand_id
1 'polypeptide(L)'
;MSELLSVIDTELKLLKMRMQGLLPALSVKPTKKLHWTGKATDLVELLYALDTCDCINDGEIGVEELADALSEIFGVEIKNCYNVYMNMKRRKDDSRTYFLDELREKLNKRMVESDLKGGKFKKR
;
A
#
# COMPACT_ATOMS: atom_id res chain seq x y z
N MET A 1 -9.90 11.38 -38.70
CA MET A 1 -8.69 12.20 -38.54
C MET A 1 -9.03 13.64 -38.11
N SER A 2 -10.01 14.28 -38.73
CA SER A 2 -10.54 15.61 -38.31
C SER A 2 -11.11 15.62 -36.89
N GLU A 3 -11.84 14.58 -36.49
CA GLU A 3 -12.42 14.47 -35.15
C GLU A 3 -11.34 14.41 -34.06
N LEU A 4 -10.27 13.64 -34.29
CA LEU A 4 -9.15 13.54 -33.35
C LEU A 4 -8.44 14.89 -33.17
N LEU A 5 -8.24 15.63 -34.28
CA LEU A 5 -7.67 16.97 -34.23
C LEU A 5 -8.55 17.93 -33.43
N SER A 6 -9.88 17.88 -33.62
CA SER A 6 -10.81 18.72 -32.86
C SER A 6 -10.81 18.43 -31.36
N VAL A 7 -10.64 17.16 -30.98
CA VAL A 7 -10.53 16.76 -29.57
C VAL A 7 -9.25 17.30 -28.97
N ILE A 8 -8.11 17.14 -29.66
CA ILE A 8 -6.81 17.64 -29.20
C ILE A 8 -6.83 19.17 -29.04
N ASP A 9 -7.39 19.90 -30.01
CA ASP A 9 -7.50 21.36 -29.95
C ASP A 9 -8.38 21.81 -28.77
N THR A 10 -9.45 21.07 -28.50
CA THR A 10 -10.34 21.34 -27.37
C THR A 10 -9.64 21.10 -26.03
N GLU A 11 -8.93 19.98 -25.86
CA GLU A 11 -8.16 19.67 -24.66
C GLU A 11 -7.05 20.70 -24.41
N LEU A 12 -6.33 21.13 -25.46
CA LEU A 12 -5.31 22.19 -25.37
C LEU A 12 -5.92 23.53 -24.93
N LYS A 13 -7.12 23.86 -25.42
CA LYS A 13 -7.85 25.07 -25.02
C LYS A 13 -8.28 25.00 -23.56
N LEU A 14 -8.80 23.85 -23.11
CA LEU A 14 -9.18 23.62 -21.72
C LEU A 14 -7.97 23.73 -20.78
N LEU A 15 -6.83 23.16 -21.15
CA LEU A 15 -5.58 23.23 -20.38
C LEU A 15 -5.09 24.68 -20.24
N LYS A 16 -5.11 25.46 -21.34
CA LYS A 16 -4.77 26.91 -21.31
C LYS A 16 -5.69 27.70 -20.39
N MET A 17 -7.00 27.47 -20.45
CA MET A 17 -7.96 28.14 -19.56
C MET A 17 -7.70 27.79 -18.09
N ARG A 18 -7.33 26.55 -17.78
CA ARG A 18 -6.97 26.12 -16.42
C ARG A 18 -5.68 26.78 -15.92
N MET A 19 -4.64 26.87 -16.75
CA MET A 19 -3.38 27.56 -16.41
C MET A 19 -3.58 29.06 -16.15
N GLN A 20 -4.58 29.67 -16.80
CA GLN A 20 -4.96 31.07 -16.61
C GLN A 20 -5.93 31.29 -15.44
N GLY A 21 -6.31 30.23 -14.72
CA GLY A 21 -7.24 30.30 -13.58
C GLY A 21 -8.71 30.53 -13.96
N LEU A 22 -9.06 30.44 -15.25
CA LEU A 22 -10.44 30.57 -15.76
C LEU A 22 -11.29 29.32 -15.50
N LEU A 23 -10.66 28.19 -15.19
CA LEU A 23 -11.33 26.96 -14.80
C LEU A 23 -10.85 26.55 -13.40
N PRO A 24 -11.77 26.13 -12.50
CA PRO A 24 -11.37 25.60 -11.21
C PRO A 24 -10.50 24.36 -11.42
N ALA A 25 -9.38 24.29 -10.69
CA ALA A 25 -8.66 23.03 -10.60
C ALA A 25 -9.61 22.00 -9.99
N LEU A 26 -9.68 20.80 -10.58
CA LEU A 26 -10.23 19.64 -9.87
C LEU A 26 -9.55 19.61 -8.51
N SER A 27 -10.34 19.77 -7.45
CA SER A 27 -9.87 19.64 -6.08
C SER A 27 -9.52 18.18 -5.88
N VAL A 28 -8.31 17.79 -6.26
CA VAL A 28 -7.70 16.55 -5.80
C VAL A 28 -7.52 16.79 -4.31
N LYS A 29 -8.46 16.29 -3.51
CA LYS A 29 -8.31 16.27 -2.06
C LYS A 29 -6.95 15.61 -1.80
N PRO A 30 -5.97 16.30 -1.18
CA PRO A 30 -4.71 15.67 -0.88
C PRO A 30 -5.02 14.48 0.01
N THR A 31 -4.86 13.28 -0.52
CA THR A 31 -4.95 12.06 0.25
C THR A 31 -3.81 12.12 1.25
N LYS A 32 -4.14 12.24 2.53
CA LYS A 32 -3.14 12.13 3.59
C LYS A 32 -2.48 10.77 3.40
N LYS A 33 -1.20 10.76 3.03
CA LYS A 33 -0.43 9.53 2.92
C LYS A 33 -0.48 8.82 4.28
N LEU A 34 -0.63 7.51 4.26
CA LEU A 34 -0.45 6.74 5.48
C LEU A 34 1.03 6.86 5.88
N HIS A 35 1.31 6.72 7.16
CA HIS A 35 2.66 6.75 7.68
C HIS A 35 2.93 5.40 8.34
N TRP A 36 3.86 4.63 7.78
CA TRP A 36 4.33 3.41 8.42
C TRP A 36 5.04 3.74 9.73
N THR A 37 4.55 3.19 10.84
CA THR A 37 5.19 3.35 12.16
C THR A 37 5.86 2.06 12.65
N GLY A 38 5.80 0.98 11.87
CA GLY A 38 6.51 -0.28 12.16
C GLY A 38 7.95 -0.23 11.66
N LYS A 39 8.67 -1.37 11.75
CA LYS A 39 10.02 -1.46 11.16
C LYS A 39 9.90 -1.63 9.64
N ALA A 40 10.90 -1.18 8.89
CA ALA A 40 10.95 -1.46 7.45
C ALA A 40 10.97 -2.97 7.16
N THR A 41 11.63 -3.75 8.02
CA THR A 41 11.67 -5.22 7.98
C THR A 41 10.28 -5.85 8.05
N ASP A 42 9.39 -5.28 8.87
CA ASP A 42 8.03 -5.76 9.08
C ASP A 42 7.19 -5.53 7.82
N LEU A 43 7.40 -4.41 7.13
CA LEU A 43 6.74 -4.12 5.86
C LEU A 43 7.26 -5.01 4.71
N VAL A 44 8.58 -5.29 4.68
CA VAL A 44 9.14 -6.27 3.74
C VAL A 44 8.58 -7.67 4.01
N GLU A 45 8.38 -8.04 5.28
CA GLU A 45 7.75 -9.31 5.63
C GLU A 45 6.31 -9.41 5.11
N LEU A 46 5.50 -8.36 5.26
CA LEU A 46 4.16 -8.30 4.65
C LEU A 46 4.21 -8.41 3.13
N LEU A 47 5.13 -7.68 2.50
CA LEU A 47 5.31 -7.69 1.05
C LEU A 47 5.53 -9.13 0.55
N TYR A 48 6.52 -9.82 1.09
CA TYR A 48 6.83 -11.19 0.67
C TYR A 48 5.72 -12.17 1.02
N ALA A 49 4.93 -11.93 2.08
CA ALA A 49 3.76 -12.74 2.39
C ALA A 49 2.66 -12.60 1.33
N LEU A 50 2.38 -11.36 0.90
CA LEU A 50 1.37 -11.07 -0.14
C LEU A 50 1.79 -11.63 -1.50
N ASP A 51 3.08 -11.45 -1.85
CA ASP A 51 3.71 -12.03 -3.04
C ASP A 51 3.63 -13.57 -3.04
N THR A 52 4.05 -14.22 -1.94
CA THR A 52 4.00 -15.69 -1.82
C THR A 52 2.59 -16.28 -1.90
N CYS A 53 1.58 -15.50 -1.50
CA CYS A 53 0.18 -15.94 -1.53
C CYS A 53 -0.56 -15.53 -2.81
N ASP A 54 0.10 -14.92 -3.79
CA ASP A 54 -0.49 -14.49 -5.07
C ASP A 54 -1.78 -13.66 -4.88
N CYS A 55 -1.85 -12.88 -3.80
CA CYS A 55 -3.09 -12.24 -3.37
C CYS A 55 -3.44 -10.95 -4.12
N ILE A 56 -2.56 -10.51 -5.02
CA ILE A 56 -2.66 -9.21 -5.71
C ILE A 56 -2.52 -9.44 -7.21
N ASN A 57 -3.42 -8.84 -7.99
CA ASN A 57 -3.43 -8.91 -9.45
C ASN A 57 -3.29 -10.35 -9.98
N ASP A 58 -4.02 -11.29 -9.37
CA ASP A 58 -3.99 -12.71 -9.75
C ASP A 58 -2.58 -13.35 -9.71
N GLY A 59 -1.68 -12.83 -8.88
CA GLY A 59 -0.29 -13.29 -8.74
C GLY A 59 0.67 -12.74 -9.81
N GLU A 60 0.22 -11.80 -10.64
CA GLU A 60 1.03 -11.28 -11.76
C GLU A 60 1.93 -10.10 -11.36
N ILE A 61 1.72 -9.51 -10.18
CA ILE A 61 2.53 -8.38 -9.71
C ILE A 61 3.93 -8.84 -9.32
N GLY A 62 4.96 -8.10 -9.74
CA GLY A 62 6.34 -8.37 -9.31
C GLY A 62 6.64 -7.81 -7.91
N VAL A 63 7.57 -8.44 -7.19
CA VAL A 63 8.06 -8.01 -5.87
C VAL A 63 8.45 -6.53 -5.82
N GLU A 64 9.16 -6.03 -6.83
CA GLU A 64 9.61 -4.62 -6.90
C GLU A 64 8.44 -3.67 -7.13
N GLU A 65 7.50 -4.03 -8.01
CA GLU A 65 6.28 -3.23 -8.24
C GLU A 65 5.40 -3.17 -6.98
N LEU A 66 5.29 -4.31 -6.28
CA LEU A 66 4.60 -4.36 -4.99
C LEU A 66 5.34 -3.53 -3.92
N ALA A 67 6.67 -3.50 -3.94
CA ALA A 67 7.47 -2.66 -3.04
C ALA A 67 7.17 -1.18 -3.27
N ASP A 68 7.19 -0.73 -4.53
CA ASP A 68 6.89 0.65 -4.91
C ASP A 68 5.47 1.05 -4.48
N ALA A 69 4.49 0.18 -4.71
CA ALA A 69 3.11 0.40 -4.30
C ALA A 69 2.98 0.55 -2.77
N LEU A 70 3.58 -0.36 -1.99
CA LEU A 70 3.55 -0.27 -0.53
C LEU A 70 4.31 0.96 -0.03
N SER A 71 5.41 1.33 -0.68
CA SER A 71 6.17 2.54 -0.39
C SER A 71 5.34 3.81 -0.59
N GLU A 72 4.58 3.88 -1.68
CA GLU A 72 3.68 5.02 -1.94
C GLU A 72 2.55 5.10 -0.92
N ILE A 73 1.88 3.97 -0.65
CA ILE A 73 0.75 3.88 0.27
C ILE A 73 1.15 4.33 1.68
N PHE A 74 2.27 3.81 2.18
CA PHE A 74 2.71 4.00 3.56
C PHE A 74 3.74 5.10 3.77
N GLY A 75 4.14 5.81 2.71
CA GLY A 75 5.08 6.92 2.80
C GLY A 75 6.43 6.52 3.39
N VAL A 76 6.92 5.32 3.08
CA VAL A 76 8.18 4.76 3.55
C VAL A 76 8.97 4.22 2.38
N GLU A 77 10.29 4.38 2.39
CA GLU A 77 11.15 3.88 1.31
C GLU A 77 11.59 2.45 1.61
N ILE A 78 11.14 1.47 0.83
CA ILE A 78 11.59 0.08 0.95
C ILE A 78 12.87 -0.07 0.15
N LYS A 79 14.01 -0.18 0.85
CA LYS A 79 15.32 -0.47 0.23
C LYS A 79 15.75 -1.88 0.53
N ASN A 80 16.48 -2.48 -0.43
CA ASN A 80 17.13 -3.78 -0.25
C ASN A 80 16.16 -4.89 0.19
N CYS A 81 14.93 -4.89 -0.36
CA CYS A 81 13.86 -5.83 0.01
C CYS A 81 14.34 -7.29 0.00
N TYR A 82 15.08 -7.68 -1.04
CA TYR A 82 15.67 -9.01 -1.17
C TYR A 82 16.67 -9.35 -0.06
N ASN A 83 17.57 -8.43 0.29
CA ASN A 83 18.55 -8.66 1.38
C ASN A 83 17.86 -8.79 2.73
N VAL A 84 16.84 -7.97 2.97
CA VAL A 84 16.01 -8.05 4.17
C VAL A 84 15.31 -9.41 4.25
N TYR A 85 14.71 -9.86 3.16
CA TYR A 85 14.11 -11.20 3.07
C TYR A 85 15.13 -12.32 3.28
N MET A 86 16.32 -12.22 2.68
CA MET A 86 17.40 -13.20 2.89
C MET A 86 17.87 -13.25 4.35
N ASN A 87 17.90 -12.12 5.05
CA ASN A 87 18.18 -12.06 6.48
C ASN A 87 17.08 -12.75 7.31
N MET A 88 15.81 -12.54 6.95
CA MET A 88 14.68 -13.26 7.58
C MET A 88 14.81 -14.77 7.39
N LYS A 89 15.13 -15.21 6.17
CA LYS A 89 15.29 -16.63 5.82
C LYS A 89 16.42 -17.32 6.59
N ARG A 90 17.44 -16.57 7.02
CA ARG A 90 18.62 -17.07 7.77
C ARG A 90 18.41 -17.17 9.28
N ARG A 91 17.28 -16.70 9.81
CA ARG A 91 16.96 -16.81 11.25
C ARG A 91 16.88 -18.28 11.67
N LYS A 92 17.36 -18.57 12.89
CA LYS A 92 17.43 -19.93 13.47
C LYS A 92 16.34 -20.21 14.49
N ASP A 93 15.57 -19.18 14.86
CA ASP A 93 14.42 -19.31 15.73
C ASP A 93 13.30 -20.14 15.08
N ASP A 94 12.33 -20.58 15.89
CA ASP A 94 11.24 -21.46 15.47
C ASP A 94 10.39 -20.86 14.33
N SER A 95 10.19 -19.54 14.38
CA SER A 95 9.58 -18.77 13.31
C SER A 95 10.60 -17.90 12.58
N ARG A 96 10.36 -17.65 11.29
CA ARG A 96 11.11 -16.66 10.51
C ARG A 96 10.29 -15.39 10.26
N THR A 97 8.99 -15.43 10.54
CA THR A 97 7.98 -14.43 10.22
C THR A 97 7.39 -13.81 11.48
N TYR A 98 8.22 -13.05 12.19
CA TYR A 98 7.88 -12.48 13.49
C TYR A 98 6.73 -11.49 13.43
N PHE A 99 6.66 -10.69 12.37
CA PHE A 99 5.62 -9.67 12.26
C PHE A 99 4.26 -10.29 11.93
N LEU A 100 4.22 -11.30 11.05
CA LEU A 100 2.99 -12.03 10.75
C LEU A 100 2.47 -12.80 11.96
N ASP A 101 3.36 -13.39 12.75
CA ASP A 101 2.99 -14.04 14.01
C ASP A 101 2.37 -13.05 14.99
N GLU A 102 3.00 -11.88 15.16
CA GLU A 102 2.49 -10.81 16.01
C GLU A 102 1.14 -10.27 15.51
N LEU A 103 0.98 -10.07 14.21
CA LEU A 103 -0.27 -9.62 13.59
C LEU A 103 -1.40 -10.63 13.84
N ARG A 104 -1.14 -11.92 13.60
CA ARG A 104 -2.09 -13.00 13.85
C ARG A 104 -2.50 -13.03 15.32
N GLU A 105 -1.52 -13.04 16.23
CA GLU A 105 -1.77 -13.10 17.67
C GLU A 105 -2.62 -11.90 18.13
N LYS A 106 -2.22 -10.68 17.78
CA LYS A 106 -2.92 -9.45 18.19
C LYS A 106 -4.33 -9.37 17.61
N LEU A 107 -4.53 -9.79 16.35
CA LEU A 107 -5.84 -9.78 15.73
C LEU A 107 -6.78 -10.80 16.38
N ASN A 108 -6.32 -12.04 16.60
CA ASN A 108 -7.09 -13.07 17.28
C ASN A 108 -7.45 -12.65 18.71
N LYS A 109 -6.49 -12.08 19.47
CA LYS A 109 -6.75 -11.54 20.80
C LYS A 109 -7.85 -10.48 20.78
N ARG A 110 -7.80 -9.55 19.81
CA ARG A 110 -8.83 -8.53 19.64
C ARG A 110 -10.21 -9.12 19.35
N MET A 111 -10.29 -10.20 18.59
CA MET A 111 -11.56 -10.91 18.31
C MET A 111 -12.12 -11.52 19.58
N VAL A 112 -11.32 -12.28 20.34
CA VAL A 112 -11.72 -12.86 21.64
C VAL A 112 -12.21 -11.80 22.61
N GLU A 113 -11.49 -10.68 22.73
CA GLU A 113 -11.92 -9.56 23.59
C GLU A 113 -13.23 -8.90 23.12
N SER A 114 -13.50 -8.90 21.82
CA SER A 114 -14.74 -8.39 21.24
C SER A 114 -15.91 -9.29 21.56
N ASP A 115 -15.74 -10.61 21.42
CA ASP A 115 -16.76 -11.61 21.70
C ASP A 115 -17.18 -11.55 23.18
N LEU A 116 -16.20 -11.42 24.09
CA LEU A 116 -16.44 -11.24 25.53
C LEU A 116 -17.20 -9.95 25.87
N LYS A 117 -17.09 -8.90 25.03
CA LYS A 117 -17.80 -7.61 25.20
C LYS A 117 -19.15 -7.56 24.48
N GLY A 118 -19.66 -8.72 24.02
CA GLY A 118 -20.93 -8.82 23.30
C GLY A 118 -20.86 -8.25 21.88
N GLY A 119 -19.70 -8.37 21.20
CA GLY A 119 -19.51 -7.99 19.80
C GLY A 119 -19.51 -6.48 19.52
N LYS A 120 -19.52 -5.63 20.56
CA LYS A 120 -19.53 -4.18 20.39
C LYS A 120 -18.14 -3.66 20.03
N PHE A 121 -17.90 -3.46 18.74
CA PHE A 121 -16.71 -2.80 18.24
C PHE A 121 -16.74 -1.30 18.54
N LYS A 122 -15.77 -0.80 19.33
CA LYS A 122 -15.49 0.64 19.37
C LYS A 122 -14.82 1.03 18.06
N LYS A 123 -15.52 1.79 17.21
CA LYS A 123 -14.89 2.56 16.11
C LYS A 123 -13.94 3.56 16.77
N ARG A 124 -12.67 3.51 16.38
CA ARG A 124 -11.67 4.53 16.72
C ARG A 124 -11.89 5.74 15.84
#